data_AF-A0A949IH07-F1
#
_entry.id   AF-A0A949IH07-F1
#
_cell.length_a   1.000
_cell.length_b   1.000
_cell.length_c   1.000
_cell.angle_alpha   90.00
_cell.angle_beta   90.00
_cell.angle_gamma   90.00
#
_symmetry.space_group_name_H-M   'P 1'
#
loop_
_entity.id
_entity.type
_entity.pdbx_description
1 polymer ?
#
loop_
_entity_poly.entity_id
_entity_poly.type
_entity_poly.pdbx_seq_one_letter_code
_entity_poly.pdbx_strand_id
1 'polypeptide(L)'
;MKPQAFAKLDLLAAAKETTLLDKLSRHNATLQRFEAQREVLAAYQDRLGNLWRSGDVVRAGDAKRAGQFSTQAEEAVQQLTGAIALEQAEHSSCATALAELRARRRILQERLGHALRLEKTLAQDRAARDLPHKPARLYAKTETAA
;
A
#
# COMPACT_ATOMS: atom_id res chain seq x y z
N MET A 1 25.31 12.55 -0.71
CA MET A 1 25.02 11.34 -1.51
C MET A 1 24.80 11.75 -2.96
N LYS A 2 25.28 10.96 -3.93
CA LYS A 2 25.05 11.25 -5.37
C LYS A 2 23.57 11.05 -5.72
N PRO A 3 22.97 11.84 -6.63
CA PRO A 3 21.57 11.69 -7.05
C PRO A 3 21.21 10.28 -7.53
N GLN A 4 22.15 9.61 -8.19
CA GLN A 4 22.00 8.22 -8.62
C GLN A 4 21.73 7.26 -7.45
N ALA A 5 22.28 7.52 -6.26
CA ALA A 5 22.01 6.69 -5.08
C ALA A 5 20.56 6.88 -4.59
N PHE A 6 20.05 8.12 -4.57
CA PHE A 6 18.66 8.39 -4.21
C PHE A 6 17.67 7.77 -5.21
N ALA A 7 17.97 7.84 -6.51
CA ALA A 7 17.15 7.22 -7.55
C ALA A 7 17.07 5.69 -7.38
N LYS A 8 18.20 5.03 -7.08
CA LYS A 8 18.21 3.58 -6.80
C LYS A 8 17.39 3.22 -5.55
N LEU A 9 17.50 4.02 -4.49
CA LEU A 9 16.72 3.82 -3.27
C LEU A 9 15.21 4.00 -3.52
N ASP A 10 14.80 4.99 -4.32
CA ASP A 10 13.39 5.18 -4.68
C ASP A 10 12.85 4.01 -5.51
N LEU A 11 13.63 3.48 -6.46
CA LEU A 11 13.26 2.30 -7.24
C LEU A 11 13.04 1.07 -6.34
N LEU A 12 13.95 0.82 -5.40
CA LEU A 12 13.80 -0.28 -4.43
C LEU A 12 12.58 -0.07 -3.52
N ALA A 13 12.32 1.17 -3.12
CA ALA A 13 11.13 1.50 -2.33
C ALA A 13 9.84 1.33 -3.14
N ALA A 14 9.85 1.66 -4.44
CA ALA A 14 8.72 1.43 -5.34
C ALA A 14 8.40 -0.06 -5.49
N ALA A 15 9.42 -0.91 -5.68
CA ALA A 15 9.25 -2.36 -5.74
C ALA A 15 8.69 -2.93 -4.42
N LYS A 16 9.14 -2.41 -3.27
CA LYS A 16 8.55 -2.78 -1.98
C LYS A 16 7.09 -2.34 -1.87
N GLU A 17 6.76 -1.16 -2.36
CA GLU A 17 5.39 -0.64 -2.36
C GLU A 17 4.44 -1.54 -3.16
N THR A 18 4.83 -1.97 -4.36
CA THR A 18 4.01 -2.90 -5.16
C THR A 18 3.79 -4.22 -4.41
N THR A 19 4.83 -4.78 -3.79
CA THR A 19 4.67 -6.02 -3.01
C THR A 19 3.74 -5.87 -1.80
N LEU A 20 3.71 -4.70 -1.14
CA LEU A 20 2.78 -4.43 -0.04
C LEU A 20 1.34 -4.25 -0.54
N LEU A 21 1.15 -3.61 -1.70
CA LEU A 21 -0.17 -3.49 -2.33
C LEU A 21 -0.71 -4.87 -2.75
N ASP A 22 0.14 -5.73 -3.30
CA ASP A 22 -0.23 -7.11 -3.63
C ASP A 22 -0.61 -7.92 -2.38
N LYS A 23 0.09 -7.72 -1.26
CA LYS A 23 -0.29 -8.35 0.02
C LYS A 23 -1.64 -7.84 0.51
N LEU A 24 -1.86 -6.52 0.50
CA LEU A 24 -3.13 -5.93 0.91
C LEU A 24 -4.31 -6.44 0.07
N SER A 25 -4.13 -6.55 -1.25
CA SER A 25 -5.19 -7.07 -2.12
C SER A 25 -5.53 -8.53 -1.79
N ARG A 26 -4.52 -9.36 -1.46
CA ARG A 26 -4.73 -10.74 -1.01
C ARG A 26 -5.46 -10.80 0.33
N HIS A 27 -5.04 -10.03 1.33
CA HIS A 27 -5.71 -9.96 2.63
C HIS A 27 -7.16 -9.53 2.48
N ASN A 28 -7.44 -8.51 1.66
CA ASN A 28 -8.80 -8.05 1.39
C ASN A 28 -9.65 -9.14 0.72
N ALA A 29 -9.10 -9.85 -0.27
CA ALA A 29 -9.80 -10.97 -0.91
C ALA A 29 -10.08 -12.13 0.08
N THR A 30 -9.15 -12.40 1.01
CA THR A 30 -9.35 -13.40 2.07
C THR A 30 -10.45 -12.98 3.03
N LEU A 31 -10.48 -11.72 3.47
CA LEU A 31 -11.52 -11.18 4.33
C LEU A 31 -12.91 -11.28 3.68
N GLN A 32 -13.04 -10.90 2.40
CA GLN A 32 -14.29 -11.02 1.65
C GLN A 32 -14.77 -12.47 1.58
N ARG A 33 -13.85 -13.44 1.42
CA ARG A 33 -14.20 -14.87 1.42
C ARG A 33 -14.72 -15.32 2.79
N PHE A 34 -14.10 -14.89 3.88
CA PHE A 34 -14.56 -15.21 5.23
C PHE A 34 -15.92 -14.57 5.55
N GLU A 35 -16.15 -13.33 5.11
CA GLU A 35 -17.45 -12.68 5.22
C GLU A 35 -18.53 -13.44 4.47
N ALA A 36 -18.28 -13.84 3.23
CA ALA A 36 -19.21 -14.65 2.44
C ALA A 36 -19.49 -16.01 3.10
N GLN A 37 -18.48 -16.68 3.67
CA GLN A 37 -18.67 -17.93 4.42
C GLN A 37 -19.56 -17.72 5.66
N ARG A 38 -19.36 -16.60 6.38
CA ARG A 38 -20.17 -16.26 7.54
C ARG A 38 -21.63 -15.99 7.15
N GLU A 39 -21.86 -15.29 6.05
CA GLU A 39 -23.21 -15.04 5.52
C GLU A 39 -23.93 -16.34 5.13
N VAL A 40 -23.22 -17.27 4.50
CA VAL A 40 -23.77 -18.59 4.17
C VAL A 40 -24.18 -19.33 5.45
N LEU A 41 -23.30 -19.39 6.46
CA LEU A 41 -23.63 -20.05 7.73
C LEU A 41 -24.82 -19.40 8.43
N ALA A 42 -24.88 -18.07 8.47
CA ALA A 42 -26.00 -17.32 9.05
C ALA A 42 -27.31 -17.62 8.31
N ALA A 43 -27.32 -17.59 6.97
CA ALA A 43 -28.50 -17.90 6.17
C ALA A 43 -28.99 -19.34 6.39
N TYR A 44 -28.08 -20.30 6.56
CA TYR A 44 -28.44 -21.67 6.90
C TYR A 44 -29.04 -21.80 8.31
N GLN A 45 -28.49 -21.10 9.30
CA GLN A 45 -29.03 -21.05 10.66
C GLN A 45 -30.44 -20.44 10.68
N ASP A 46 -30.66 -19.33 9.97
CA ASP A 46 -31.98 -18.70 9.84
C ASP A 46 -33.00 -19.63 9.19
N ARG A 47 -32.60 -20.33 8.12
CA ARG A 47 -33.47 -21.31 7.46
C ARG A 47 -33.83 -22.46 8.39
N LEU A 48 -32.88 -23.00 9.14
CA LEU A 48 -33.16 -24.03 10.14
C LEU A 48 -34.10 -23.48 11.21
N GLY A 49 -33.81 -22.32 11.81
CA GLY A 49 -34.66 -21.71 12.82
C GLY A 49 -36.10 -21.48 12.37
N ASN A 50 -36.30 -21.07 11.11
CA ASN A 50 -37.62 -20.91 10.52
C ASN A 50 -38.37 -22.24 10.33
N LEU A 51 -37.67 -23.30 9.88
CA LEU A 51 -38.24 -24.64 9.76
C LEU A 51 -38.63 -25.24 11.12
N TRP A 52 -37.90 -24.90 12.19
CA TRP A 52 -38.25 -25.34 13.53
C TRP A 52 -39.48 -24.61 14.10
N ARG A 53 -39.67 -23.33 13.74
CA ARG A 53 -40.81 -22.51 14.18
C ARG A 53 -42.11 -22.80 13.42
N SER A 54 -42.05 -23.37 12.21
CA SER A 54 -43.26 -23.70 11.43
C SER A 54 -44.09 -24.84 12.04
N GLY A 55 -43.57 -25.55 13.06
CA GLY A 55 -44.34 -26.53 13.82
C GLY A 55 -44.61 -27.83 13.08
N ASP A 56 -43.91 -28.07 11.96
CA ASP A 56 -44.00 -29.33 11.23
C ASP A 56 -43.54 -30.50 12.13
N VAL A 57 -44.17 -31.67 11.99
CA VAL A 57 -43.80 -32.87 12.74
C VAL A 57 -42.43 -33.35 12.25
N VAL A 58 -41.37 -32.89 12.90
CA VAL A 58 -39.98 -33.25 12.59
C VAL A 58 -39.69 -34.64 13.15
N ARG A 59 -39.17 -35.55 12.32
CA ARG A 59 -38.71 -36.87 12.79
C ARG A 59 -37.56 -36.67 13.79
N ALA A 60 -37.51 -37.46 14.86
CA ALA A 60 -36.46 -37.36 15.88
C ALA A 60 -35.02 -37.43 15.30
N GLY A 61 -34.82 -38.15 14.19
CA GLY A 61 -33.54 -38.19 13.48
C GLY A 61 -33.17 -36.87 12.79
N ASP A 62 -34.13 -36.10 12.32
CA ASP A 62 -33.92 -34.78 11.71
C ASP A 62 -33.63 -33.74 12.79
N ALA A 63 -34.33 -33.83 13.92
CA ALA A 63 -34.06 -33.02 15.11
C ALA A 63 -32.61 -33.21 15.61
N LYS A 64 -32.14 -34.46 15.72
CA LYS A 64 -30.76 -34.76 16.15
C LYS A 64 -29.72 -34.20 15.18
N ARG A 65 -29.95 -34.35 13.86
CA ARG A 65 -29.04 -33.83 12.82
C ARG A 65 -28.96 -32.31 12.82
N ALA A 66 -30.10 -31.63 12.98
CA ALA A 66 -30.13 -30.17 13.08
C ALA A 66 -29.42 -29.65 14.34
N GLY A 67 -29.55 -30.34 15.48
CA GLY A 67 -28.79 -30.01 16.69
C GLY A 67 -27.27 -30.14 16.49
N GLN A 68 -26.83 -31.26 15.92
CA GLN A 68 -25.41 -31.47 15.57
C GLN A 68 -24.88 -30.41 14.62
N PHE A 69 -25.67 -30.03 13.61
CA PHE A 69 -25.32 -28.96 12.69
C PHE A 69 -25.21 -27.61 13.40
N SER A 70 -26.15 -27.26 14.29
CA SER A 70 -26.09 -25.99 15.04
C SER A 70 -24.79 -25.85 15.81
N THR A 71 -24.41 -26.89 16.55
CA THR A 71 -23.15 -26.91 17.31
C THR A 71 -21.94 -26.76 16.40
N GLN A 72 -21.88 -27.52 15.29
CA GLN A 72 -20.78 -27.42 14.33
C GLN A 72 -20.74 -26.04 13.64
N ALA A 73 -21.90 -25.44 13.37
CA ALA A 73 -21.98 -24.11 12.78
C ALA A 73 -21.50 -23.03 13.76
N GLU A 74 -21.84 -23.14 15.04
CA GLU A 74 -21.32 -22.24 16.09
C GLU A 74 -19.80 -22.35 16.21
N GLU A 75 -19.24 -23.57 16.23
CA GLU A 75 -17.79 -23.79 16.21
C GLU A 75 -17.13 -23.17 14.97
N ALA A 76 -17.71 -23.38 13.80
CA ALA A 76 -17.22 -22.80 12.55
C ALA A 76 -17.27 -21.27 12.57
N VAL A 77 -18.34 -20.67 13.12
CA VAL A 77 -18.45 -19.21 13.28
C VAL A 77 -17.38 -18.67 14.23
N GLN A 78 -17.09 -19.36 15.34
CA GLN A 78 -16.02 -18.97 16.25
C GLN A 78 -14.64 -19.02 15.58
N GLN A 79 -14.35 -20.10 14.85
CA GLN A 79 -13.11 -20.25 14.09
C GLN A 79 -12.97 -19.16 13.01
N LEU A 80 -14.04 -18.89 12.25
CA LEU A 80 -14.07 -17.82 11.25
C LEU A 80 -13.87 -16.45 11.89
N THR A 81 -14.48 -16.18 13.04
CA THR A 81 -14.31 -14.92 13.75
C THR A 81 -12.86 -14.71 14.18
N GLY A 82 -12.21 -15.76 14.71
CA GLY A 82 -10.79 -15.73 15.03
C GLY A 82 -9.90 -15.51 13.80
N ALA A 83 -10.20 -16.19 12.69
CA ALA A 83 -9.46 -16.03 11.43
C ALA A 83 -9.62 -14.62 10.85
N ILE A 84 -10.83 -14.06 10.89
CA ILE A 84 -11.11 -12.68 10.47
C ILE A 84 -10.32 -11.69 11.31
N ALA A 85 -10.31 -11.84 12.64
CA ALA A 85 -9.56 -10.95 13.52
C ALA A 85 -8.05 -10.98 13.24
N LEU A 86 -7.49 -12.18 13.00
CA LEU A 86 -6.09 -12.33 12.64
C LEU A 86 -5.77 -11.69 11.28
N GLU A 87 -6.58 -11.94 10.27
CA GLU A 87 -6.43 -11.33 8.94
C GLU A 87 -6.59 -9.80 8.97
N GLN A 88 -7.50 -9.27 9.79
CA GLN A 88 -7.66 -7.82 9.98
C GLN A 88 -6.41 -7.21 10.63
N ALA A 89 -5.81 -7.89 11.60
CA ALA A 89 -4.57 -7.46 12.22
C ALA A 89 -3.43 -7.41 11.19
N GLU A 90 -3.25 -8.48 10.41
CA GLU A 90 -2.24 -8.53 9.33
C GLU A 90 -2.49 -7.48 8.24
N HIS A 91 -3.73 -7.28 7.82
CA HIS A 91 -4.13 -6.23 6.88
C HIS A 91 -3.75 -4.84 7.43
N SER A 92 -4.09 -4.55 8.69
CA SER A 92 -3.76 -3.27 9.33
C SER A 92 -2.24 -3.05 9.44
N SER A 93 -1.49 -4.09 9.78
CA SER A 93 -0.02 -4.08 9.82
C SER A 93 0.61 -3.82 8.44
N CYS A 94 0.08 -4.44 7.39
CA CYS A 94 0.51 -4.15 6.02
C CYS A 94 0.18 -2.70 5.60
N ALA A 95 -0.98 -2.18 6.00
CA ALA A 95 -1.40 -0.82 5.69
C ALA A 95 -0.52 0.23 6.38
N THR A 96 -0.14 0.02 7.64
CA THR A 96 0.80 0.91 8.35
C THR A 96 2.19 0.86 7.72
N ALA A 97 2.70 -0.33 7.41
CA ALA A 97 3.98 -0.48 6.72
C ALA A 97 4.01 0.23 5.36
N LEU A 98 2.90 0.18 4.60
CA LEU A 98 2.75 0.90 3.35
C LEU A 98 2.76 2.43 3.55
N ALA A 99 2.04 2.93 4.56
CA ALA A 99 2.02 4.36 4.87
C ALA A 99 3.41 4.89 5.24
N GLU A 100 4.14 4.15 6.08
CA GLU A 100 5.53 4.49 6.42
C GLU A 100 6.44 4.49 5.20
N LEU A 101 6.31 3.49 4.33
CA LEU A 101 7.11 3.40 3.11
C LEU A 101 6.86 4.59 2.19
N ARG A 102 5.60 4.98 2.01
CA ARG A 102 5.21 6.18 1.23
C ARG A 102 5.78 7.46 1.82
N ALA A 103 5.75 7.60 3.16
CA ALA A 103 6.38 8.74 3.83
C ALA A 103 7.89 8.78 3.57
N ARG A 104 8.58 7.63 3.68
CA ARG A 104 10.01 7.52 3.36
C ARG A 104 10.32 7.85 1.89
N ARG A 105 9.48 7.42 0.95
CA ARG A 105 9.63 7.75 -0.48
C ARG A 105 9.51 9.25 -0.74
N ARG A 106 8.54 9.94 -0.13
CA ARG A 106 8.41 11.40 -0.24
C ARG A 106 9.69 12.10 0.21
N ILE A 107 10.25 11.71 1.36
CA ILE A 107 11.52 12.26 1.86
C ILE A 107 12.68 11.98 0.89
N LEU A 108 12.75 10.78 0.29
CA LEU A 108 13.78 10.46 -0.70
C LEU A 108 13.65 11.32 -1.97
N GLN A 109 12.44 11.55 -2.45
CA GLN A 109 12.16 12.39 -3.62
C GLN A 109 12.51 13.85 -3.37
N GLU A 110 12.19 14.38 -2.20
CA GLU A 110 12.60 15.74 -1.79
C GLU A 110 14.13 15.87 -1.77
N ARG A 111 14.83 14.90 -1.18
CA ARG A 111 16.29 14.85 -1.13
C ARG A 111 16.92 14.73 -2.52
N LEU A 112 16.34 13.92 -3.40
CA LEU A 112 16.76 13.80 -4.79
C LEU A 112 16.62 15.15 -5.51
N GLY A 113 15.45 15.80 -5.38
CA GLY A 113 15.20 17.11 -5.96
C GLY A 113 16.20 18.17 -5.48
N HIS A 114 16.51 18.19 -4.18
CA HIS A 114 17.53 19.07 -3.62
C HIS A 114 18.93 18.78 -4.19
N ALA A 115 19.33 17.51 -4.25
CA ALA A 115 20.63 17.11 -4.80
C ALA A 115 20.79 17.49 -6.27
N LEU A 116 19.74 17.33 -7.08
CA LEU A 116 19.75 17.73 -8.50
C LEU A 116 19.86 19.25 -8.67
N ARG A 117 19.20 20.04 -7.82
CA ARG A 117 19.34 21.51 -7.84
C ARG A 117 20.77 21.93 -7.51
N LEU A 118 21.39 21.33 -6.49
CA LEU A 118 22.78 21.60 -6.12
C LEU A 118 23.76 21.22 -7.24
N GLU A 119 23.56 20.08 -7.90
CA GLU A 119 24.41 19.72 -9.04
C GLU A 119 24.27 20.70 -10.19
N LYS A 120 23.05 21.18 -10.45
CA LYS A 120 22.80 22.20 -11.47
C LYS A 120 23.52 23.52 -11.16
N THR A 121 23.46 24.00 -9.91
CA THR A 121 24.16 25.25 -9.52
C THR A 121 25.67 25.08 -9.64
N LEU A 122 26.22 23.95 -9.17
CA LEU A 122 27.65 23.67 -9.30
C LEU A 122 28.10 23.54 -10.76
N ALA A 123 27.27 23.00 -11.64
CA ALA A 123 27.55 22.93 -13.07
C ALA A 123 27.55 24.33 -13.71
N GLN A 124 26.62 25.20 -13.32
CA GLN A 124 26.58 26.60 -13.76
C GLN A 124 27.82 27.37 -13.27
N ASP A 125 28.23 27.19 -12.02
CA ASP A 125 29.43 27.83 -11.46
C ASP A 125 30.71 27.39 -12.19
N ARG A 126 30.82 26.10 -12.54
CA ARG A 126 31.94 25.59 -13.34
C ARG A 126 31.93 26.19 -14.74
N ALA A 127 30.79 26.17 -15.43
CA ALA A 127 30.65 26.78 -16.74
C ALA A 127 30.99 28.28 -16.73
N ALA A 128 30.63 29.00 -15.66
CA ALA A 128 30.96 30.41 -15.49
C ALA A 128 32.47 30.65 -15.31
N ARG A 129 33.18 29.75 -14.64
CA ARG A 129 34.65 29.80 -14.47
C ARG A 129 35.39 29.43 -15.76
N ASP A 130 34.84 28.51 -16.54
CA ASP A 130 35.43 28.02 -17.79
C ASP A 130 35.20 28.98 -18.97
N LEU A 131 34.42 30.05 -18.79
CA LEU A 131 34.28 31.11 -19.80
C LEU A 131 35.65 31.79 -20.00
N PRO A 132 36.20 31.79 -21.23
CA PRO A 132 37.45 32.46 -21.51
C PRO A 132 37.29 33.95 -21.20
N HIS A 133 38.20 34.48 -20.37
CA HIS A 133 38.22 35.90 -20.02
C HIS A 133 38.34 36.70 -21.32
N LYS A 134 37.24 37.32 -21.77
CA LYS A 134 37.29 38.30 -22.85
C LYS A 134 37.92 39.56 -22.25
N PRO A 135 39.17 39.94 -22.61
CA PRO A 135 39.69 41.23 -22.22
C PRO A 135 38.72 42.28 -22.75
N ALA A 136 38.37 43.25 -21.92
CA ALA A 136 37.55 44.38 -22.32
C ALA A 136 38.18 44.94 -23.60
N ARG A 137 37.44 44.91 -24.72
CA ARG A 137 37.83 45.60 -25.94
C ARG A 137 37.96 47.07 -25.54
N LEU A 138 39.19 47.49 -25.27
CA LEU A 138 39.57 48.89 -25.20
C LEU A 138 39.12 49.44 -26.56
N TYR A 139 38.03 50.20 -26.54
CA TYR A 139 37.62 51.00 -27.67
C TYR A 139 38.79 51.94 -27.95
N ALA A 140 39.61 51.57 -28.93
CA ALA A 140 40.53 52.49 -29.56
C ALA A 140 39.67 53.62 -30.11
N LYS A 141 39.65 54.75 -29.40
CA LYS A 141 39.24 56.04 -29.97
C LYS A 141 40.29 56.37 -31.03
N THR A 142 40.13 55.82 -32.22
CA THR A 142 40.80 56.34 -33.42
C THR A 142 40.11 57.64 -33.78
N GLU A 143 40.82 58.73 -33.48
CA GLU A 143 40.96 59.97 -34.26
C GLU A 143 39.95 60.21 -35.39
N THR A 144 39.35 61.39 -35.39
CA THR A 144 39.21 62.16 -36.64
C THR A 144 39.73 63.57 -36.38
N ALA A 145 40.73 63.92 -37.19
CA ALA A 145 41.59 65.08 -37.14
C ALA A 145 40.86 66.39 -37.52
N ALA A 146 41.38 67.51 -37.02
CA ALA A 146 41.21 68.85 -37.56
C ALA A 146 42.58 69.35 -38.05
#